data_AF-A0A165L3E8-F1
#
_entry.id   AF-A0A165L3E8-F1
#
_cell.length_a   1.000
_cell.length_b   1.000
_cell.length_c   1.000
_cell.angle_alpha   90.00
_cell.angle_beta   90.00
_cell.angle_gamma   90.00
#
_symmetry.space_group_name_H-M   'P 1'
#
loop_
_entity.id
_entity.type
_entity.pdbx_description
1 polymer ?
#
loop_
_entity_poly.entity_id
_entity_poly.type
_entity_poly.pdbx_seq_one_letter_code
_entity_poly.pdbx_strand_id
1 'polypeptide(L)'
;MEKILAGVVTVLLLYVAGNAFFIVFKTYQEDDEFHHSTLEIVPVHWIMDFLLFISKKLAPAPYFVALFKTLSFLYGLLMVGVIILILLVFFF
;
A
#
# COMPACT_ATOMS: atom_id res chain seq x y z
N MET A 1 8.17 -4.95 27.23
CA MET A 1 8.88 -5.25 25.97
C MET A 1 7.90 -5.36 24.80
N GLU A 2 6.83 -6.15 24.96
CA GLU A 2 5.80 -6.38 23.93
C GLU A 2 5.09 -5.11 23.43
N LYS A 3 4.68 -4.19 24.33
CA LYS A 3 4.05 -2.91 23.93
C LYS A 3 4.98 -2.00 23.12
N ILE A 4 6.28 -2.00 23.43
CA ILE A 4 7.28 -1.22 22.69
C ILE A 4 7.45 -1.81 21.29
N LEU A 5 7.55 -3.14 21.19
CA LEU A 5 7.62 -3.84 19.91
C LEU A 5 6.35 -3.60 19.07
N ALA A 6 5.17 -3.68 19.68
CA ALA A 6 3.90 -3.37 19.03
C ALA A 6 3.86 -1.92 18.51
N GLY A 7 4.39 -0.96 19.27
CA GLY A 7 4.56 0.41 18.82
C GLY A 7 5.47 0.53 17.60
N VAL A 8 6.62 -0.13 17.59
CA VAL A 8 7.54 -0.14 16.43
C VAL A 8 6.87 -0.75 15.19
N VAL A 9 6.19 -1.89 15.35
CA VAL A 9 5.46 -2.54 14.25
C VAL A 9 4.35 -1.63 13.71
N THR A 10 3.62 -0.94 14.59
CA THR A 10 2.58 0.03 14.21
C THR A 10 3.16 1.15 13.34
N VAL A 11 4.30 1.73 13.72
CA VAL A 11 4.96 2.79 12.93
C VAL A 11 5.39 2.28 11.55
N LEU A 12 5.95 1.08 11.47
CA LEU A 12 6.32 0.46 10.19
C LEU A 12 5.09 0.22 9.31
N LEU A 13 3.99 -0.27 9.87
CA LEU A 13 2.74 -0.48 9.15
C LEU A 13 2.11 0.84 8.69
N LEU A 14 2.17 1.89 9.51
CA LEU A 14 1.69 3.23 9.14
C LEU A 14 2.49 3.78 7.96
N TYR A 15 3.81 3.59 7.97
CA TYR A 15 4.65 3.94 6.83
C TYR A 15 4.25 3.17 5.56
N VAL A 16 4.00 1.86 5.66
CA VAL A 16 3.54 1.03 4.52
C VAL A 16 2.19 1.50 3.98
N ALA A 17 1.21 1.73 4.86
CA ALA A 17 -0.12 2.22 4.48
C ALA A 17 -0.03 3.60 3.81
N GLY A 18 0.78 4.51 4.38
CA GLY A 18 1.01 5.84 3.82
C GLY A 18 1.60 5.78 2.40
N ASN A 19 2.59 4.93 2.17
CA ASN A 19 3.17 4.74 0.82
C ASN A 19 2.16 4.15 -0.17
N ALA A 20 1.34 3.19 0.26
CA ALA A 20 0.29 2.64 -0.60
C ALA A 20 -0.70 3.73 -1.04
N PHE A 21 -1.15 4.58 -0.12
CA PHE A 21 -2.02 5.70 -0.47
C PHE A 21 -1.30 6.75 -1.32
N PHE A 22 -0.05 7.07 -1.03
CA PHE A 22 0.76 8.00 -1.82
C PHE A 22 0.87 7.53 -3.28
N ILE A 23 1.17 6.26 -3.51
CA ILE A 23 1.28 5.71 -4.86
C ILE A 23 -0.05 5.82 -5.62
N VAL A 24 -1.17 5.54 -4.95
CA VAL A 24 -2.52 5.63 -5.54
C VAL A 24 -2.89 7.06 -5.93
N PHE A 25 -2.64 8.03 -5.07
CA PHE A 25 -3.15 9.40 -5.23
C PHE A 25 -2.16 10.36 -5.91
N LYS A 26 -0.86 10.10 -5.79
CA LYS A 26 0.20 11.04 -6.19
C LYS A 26 1.06 10.51 -7.34
N THR A 27 1.44 9.24 -7.32
CA THR A 27 2.43 8.68 -8.27
C THR A 27 1.80 8.13 -9.54
N TYR A 28 0.64 7.48 -9.46
CA TYR A 28 0.01 6.85 -10.63
C TYR A 28 -1.08 7.77 -11.23
N GLN A 29 -0.69 8.75 -12.04
CA GLN A 29 -1.63 9.50 -12.88
C GLN A 29 -1.90 8.71 -14.17
N GLU A 30 -3.11 8.83 -14.72
CA GLU A 30 -3.67 7.91 -15.74
C GLU A 30 -2.84 7.76 -17.02
N ASP A 31 -1.90 8.68 -17.27
CA ASP A 31 -1.06 8.74 -18.46
C ASP A 31 0.43 8.40 -18.21
N ASP A 32 0.84 8.18 -16.95
CA ASP A 32 2.25 7.94 -16.61
C ASP A 32 2.56 6.45 -16.44
N GLU A 33 3.64 6.00 -17.10
CA GLU A 33 4.30 4.75 -16.74
C GLU A 33 4.79 4.85 -15.30
N PHE A 34 4.53 3.84 -14.48
CA PHE A 34 4.99 3.81 -13.09
C PHE A 34 6.51 3.97 -13.05
N HIS A 35 6.98 5.15 -12.67
CA HIS A 35 8.39 5.45 -12.50
C HIS A 35 8.72 5.45 -11.02
N HIS A 36 9.45 4.41 -10.59
CA HIS A 36 9.95 4.28 -9.23
C HIS A 36 10.87 5.48 -8.93
N SER A 37 10.51 6.31 -7.95
CA SER A 37 11.47 7.26 -7.42
C SER A 37 12.56 6.50 -6.66
N THR A 38 13.82 6.86 -6.88
CA THR A 38 15.04 6.11 -6.48
C THR A 38 15.26 6.00 -4.96
N LEU A 39 14.33 6.47 -4.12
CA LEU A 39 14.46 6.58 -2.67
C LEU A 39 13.43 5.76 -1.86
N GLU A 40 12.56 4.99 -2.52
CA GLU A 40 11.46 4.30 -1.83
C GLU A 40 11.79 2.83 -1.47
N ILE A 41 11.34 2.40 -0.28
CA ILE A 41 11.71 1.10 0.31
C ILE A 41 11.07 -0.06 -0.47
N VAL A 42 11.92 -0.98 -0.94
CA VAL A 42 11.65 -2.15 -1.80
C VAL A 42 10.34 -2.94 -1.53
N PRO A 43 9.91 -3.23 -0.27
CA PRO A 43 8.78 -4.14 -0.03
C PRO A 43 7.42 -3.62 -0.52
N VAL A 44 7.17 -2.31 -0.37
CA VAL A 44 5.88 -1.74 -0.79
C VAL A 44 5.80 -1.72 -2.31
N HIS A 45 6.90 -1.40 -2.99
CA HIS A 45 6.97 -1.42 -4.46
C HIS A 45 6.70 -2.80 -5.03
N TRP A 46 7.26 -3.85 -4.44
CA TRP A 46 7.02 -5.20 -4.93
C TRP A 46 5.54 -5.59 -4.88
N ILE A 47 4.85 -5.18 -3.82
CA ILE A 47 3.41 -5.39 -3.70
C ILE A 47 2.67 -4.55 -4.75
N MET A 48 3.05 -3.28 -4.93
CA MET A 48 2.40 -2.41 -5.92
C MET A 48 2.64 -2.89 -7.36
N ASP A 49 3.85 -3.33 -7.70
CA ASP A 49 4.20 -3.92 -8.99
C ASP A 49 3.40 -5.20 -9.24
N PHE A 50 3.23 -6.02 -8.20
CA PHE A 50 2.39 -7.23 -8.26
C PHE A 50 0.91 -6.90 -8.47
N LEU A 51 0.38 -5.90 -7.74
CA LEU A 51 -1.00 -5.43 -7.92
C LEU A 51 -1.21 -4.84 -9.32
N LEU A 52 -0.23 -4.10 -9.84
CA LEU A 52 -0.25 -3.56 -11.19
C LEU A 52 -0.25 -4.67 -12.24
N PHE A 53 0.61 -5.68 -12.06
CA PHE A 53 0.67 -6.86 -12.91
C PHE A 53 -0.68 -7.60 -12.96
N ILE A 54 -1.29 -7.84 -11.79
CA ILE A 54 -2.63 -8.45 -11.70
C ILE A 54 -3.66 -7.57 -12.42
N SER A 55 -3.64 -6.26 -12.19
CA SER A 55 -4.61 -5.33 -12.76
C SER A 55 -4.56 -5.33 -14.29
N LYS A 56 -3.35 -5.29 -14.86
CA LYS A 56 -3.13 -5.40 -16.32
C LYS A 56 -3.61 -6.73 -16.89
N LYS A 57 -3.56 -7.81 -16.11
CA LYS A 57 -4.03 -9.14 -16.53
C LYS A 57 -5.54 -9.30 -16.44
N LEU A 58 -6.20 -8.63 -15.50
CA LEU A 58 -7.63 -8.77 -15.23
C LEU A 58 -8.52 -7.77 -15.95
N ALA A 59 -8.00 -6.60 -16.32
CA ALA A 59 -8.80 -5.52 -16.91
C ALA A 59 -8.17 -5.00 -18.22
N PRO A 60 -8.99 -4.56 -19.20
CA PRO A 60 -8.48 -3.99 -20.43
C PRO A 60 -7.88 -2.59 -20.20
N ALA A 61 -7.11 -2.10 -21.19
CA ALA A 61 -6.33 -0.86 -21.16
C ALA A 61 -7.01 0.37 -20.51
N PRO A 62 -8.30 0.67 -20.75
CA PRO A 62 -8.92 1.84 -20.10
C PRO A 62 -9.26 1.64 -18.62
N TYR A 63 -9.32 0.39 -18.12
CA TYR A 63 -9.82 0.09 -16.77
C TYR A 63 -8.77 -0.47 -15.81
N PHE A 64 -7.61 -0.94 -16.30
CA PHE A 64 -6.60 -1.52 -15.41
C PHE A 64 -6.03 -0.50 -14.42
N VAL A 65 -5.96 0.79 -14.77
CA VAL A 65 -5.50 1.84 -13.85
C VAL A 65 -6.48 2.02 -12.70
N ALA A 66 -7.79 2.10 -13.00
CA ALA A 66 -8.83 2.18 -11.97
C ALA A 66 -8.83 0.93 -11.07
N LEU A 67 -8.65 -0.26 -11.66
CA LEU A 67 -8.52 -1.51 -10.91
C LEU A 67 -7.28 -1.50 -10.00
N PHE A 68 -6.13 -1.09 -10.52
CA PHE A 68 -4.89 -0.97 -9.76
C PHE A 68 -5.07 -0.01 -8.57
N LYS A 69 -5.58 1.20 -8.81
CA LYS A 69 -5.86 2.18 -7.76
C LYS A 69 -6.78 1.62 -6.68
N THR A 70 -7.81 0.89 -7.09
CA THR A 70 -8.76 0.26 -6.16
C THR A 70 -8.08 -0.80 -5.30
N LEU A 71 -7.31 -1.71 -5.91
CA LEU A 71 -6.59 -2.76 -5.18
C LEU A 71 -5.53 -2.20 -4.23
N SER A 72 -4.77 -1.22 -4.68
CA SER A 72 -3.74 -0.55 -3.87
C SER A 72 -4.35 0.24 -2.71
N PHE A 73 -5.51 0.88 -2.92
CA PHE A 73 -6.28 1.52 -1.86
C PHE A 73 -6.79 0.51 -0.83
N LEU A 74 -7.35 -0.61 -1.30
CA LEU A 74 -7.80 -1.70 -0.43
C LEU A 74 -6.64 -2.30 0.38
N TYR A 75 -5.46 -2.43 -0.20
CA TYR A 75 -4.26 -2.85 0.51
C TYR A 75 -3.86 -1.85 1.61
N GLY A 76 -3.87 -0.56 1.32
CA GLY A 76 -3.64 0.47 2.33
C GLY A 76 -4.66 0.41 3.47
N LEU A 77 -5.95 0.24 3.16
CA LEU A 77 -7.00 0.06 4.16
C LEU A 77 -6.81 -1.20 5.01
N LEU A 78 -6.39 -2.31 4.40
CA LEU A 78 -6.07 -3.55 5.13
C LEU A 78 -4.96 -3.30 6.16
N MET A 79 -3.91 -2.59 5.79
CA MET A 79 -2.82 -2.25 6.71
C MET A 79 -3.30 -1.38 7.88
N VAL A 80 -4.18 -0.40 7.61
CA VAL A 80 -4.83 0.38 8.67
C VAL A 80 -5.69 -0.51 9.58
N GLY A 81 -6.43 -1.47 9.02
CA GLY A 81 -7.19 -2.45 9.79
C GLY A 81 -6.29 -3.28 10.72
N VAL A 82 -5.16 -3.77 10.22
CA VAL A 82 -4.17 -4.52 11.03
C VAL A 82 -3.60 -3.64 12.15
N ILE A 83 -3.29 -2.37 11.87
CA ILE A 83 -2.85 -1.41 12.88
C ILE A 83 -3.90 -1.29 13.99
N ILE A 84 -5.17 -1.09 13.66
CA ILE A 84 -6.26 -0.97 14.64
C ILE A 84 -6.34 -2.23 15.50
N LEU A 85 -6.23 -3.43 14.91
CA LEU A 85 -6.25 -4.69 15.66
C LEU A 85 -5.06 -4.82 16.61
N ILE A 86 -3.84 -4.44 16.18
CA ILE A 86 -2.67 -4.42 17.06
C ILE A 86 -2.88 -3.46 18.22
N LEU A 87 -3.40 -2.25 17.95
CA LEU A 87 -3.67 -1.28 19.00
C LEU A 87 -4.70 -1.79 20.00
N LEU A 88 -5.76 -2.44 19.52
CA LEU A 88 -6.81 -2.99 20.36
C LEU A 88 -6.29 -4.14 21.24
N VAL A 89 -5.45 -5.02 20.72
CA VAL A 89 -4.93 -6.19 21.47
C VAL A 89 -3.85 -5.82 22.48
N PHE A 90 -2.98 -4.84 22.17
CA PHE A 90 -1.80 -4.56 22.99
C PHE A 90 -1.92 -3.32 23.89
N PHE A 91 -2.88 -2.42 23.62
CA PHE A 91 -3.00 -1.14 24.32
C PHE A 91 -4.37 -0.89 24.96
N PHE A 92 -5.42 -1.57 24.52
CA PHE A 92 -6.74 -1.59 25.15
C PHE A 92 -6.97 -2.92 25.89
#